data_AF-A0A318Z9V8-F1
#
_entry.id   AF-A0A318Z9V8-F1
#
_cell.length_a   1.000
_cell.length_b   1.000
_cell.length_c   1.000
_cell.angle_alpha   90.00
_cell.angle_beta   90.00
_cell.angle_gamma   90.00
#
_symmetry.space_group_name_H-M   'P 1'
#
loop_
_entity.id
_entity.type
_entity.pdbx_description
1 polymer ?
#
loop_
_entity_poly.entity_id
_entity_poly.type
_entity_poly.pdbx_seq_one_letter_code
_entity_poly.pdbx_strand_id
1 'polypeptide(L)'
;MARLRLSHDSPIDPSYTPTASITALPATTPIEYILAVLERDGDIILHDLVTPMDLAAIATETQPWSTPRRHLNPQAQGDVFYTTSPQTSLIPGLVGKFATAARIYEYPVLEALQTRVLINE
;
A
#
# COMPACT_ATOMS: atom_id res chain seq x y z
N MET A 1 35.11 -11.67 -7.55
CA MET A 1 33.68 -11.96 -7.75
C MET A 1 32.99 -10.70 -8.24
N ALA A 2 32.56 -10.69 -9.50
CA ALA A 2 31.89 -9.54 -10.11
C ALA A 2 30.44 -9.49 -9.63
N ARG A 3 30.01 -8.34 -9.09
CA ARG A 3 28.60 -8.11 -8.75
C ARG A 3 27.80 -8.16 -10.05
N LEU A 4 26.80 -9.05 -10.12
CA LEU A 4 25.82 -9.09 -11.20
C LEU A 4 25.12 -7.72 -11.22
N ARG A 5 25.40 -6.90 -12.24
CA ARG A 5 24.64 -5.66 -12.44
C ARG A 5 23.23 -6.10 -12.82
N LEU A 6 22.23 -5.68 -12.02
CA LEU A 6 20.84 -5.81 -12.42
C LEU A 6 20.72 -5.22 -13.83
N SER A 7 20.18 -5.99 -14.77
CA SER A 7 19.84 -5.47 -16.09
C SER A 7 19.01 -4.21 -15.88
N HIS A 8 19.41 -3.11 -16.51
CA HIS A 8 18.51 -1.99 -16.65
C HIS A 8 17.38 -2.50 -17.53
N ASP A 9 16.28 -2.93 -16.91
CA ASP A 9 15.09 -3.34 -17.65
C ASP A 9 14.73 -2.19 -18.58
N SER A 10 14.60 -2.49 -19.87
CA SER A 10 14.22 -1.47 -20.84
C SER A 10 12.84 -0.92 -20.44
N PRO A 11 12.59 0.39 -20.61
CA PRO A 11 11.28 0.96 -20.34
C PRO A 11 10.17 0.13 -20.99
N ILE A 12 9.07 -0.07 -20.27
CA ILE A 12 7.88 -0.70 -20.83
C ILE A 12 7.48 0.08 -22.08
N ASP A 13 7.20 -0.63 -23.18
CA ASP A 13 6.76 -0.03 -24.43
C ASP A 13 5.52 0.86 -24.16
N PRO A 14 5.51 2.13 -24.56
CA PRO A 14 4.36 3.02 -24.33
C PRO A 14 3.06 2.52 -24.99
N SER A 15 3.16 1.62 -25.97
CA SER A 15 2.01 0.97 -26.61
C SER A 15 1.54 -0.30 -25.90
N TYR A 16 2.27 -0.77 -24.88
CA TYR A 16 1.89 -1.95 -24.11
C TYR A 16 0.53 -1.75 -23.44
N THR A 17 -0.41 -2.63 -23.77
CA THR A 17 -1.71 -2.70 -23.12
C THR A 17 -1.77 -4.00 -22.33
N PRO A 18 -1.99 -3.96 -21.00
CA PRO A 18 -2.19 -5.16 -20.19
C PRO A 18 -3.34 -6.01 -20.74
N THR A 19 -3.14 -7.33 -20.77
CA THR A 19 -4.16 -8.28 -21.21
C THR A 19 -5.20 -8.61 -20.13
N ALA A 20 -4.90 -8.27 -18.87
CA ALA A 20 -5.79 -8.44 -17.73
C ALA A 20 -6.09 -7.08 -17.09
N SER A 21 -7.26 -6.99 -16.45
CA SER A 21 -7.69 -5.82 -15.69
C SER A 21 -7.97 -6.22 -14.25
N ILE A 22 -7.57 -5.39 -13.29
CA ILE A 22 -7.89 -5.61 -11.88
C ILE A 22 -9.37 -5.28 -11.66
N THR A 23 -10.08 -6.18 -11.00
CA THR A 23 -11.49 -5.97 -10.65
C THR A 23 -11.62 -4.79 -9.68
N ALA A 24 -12.50 -3.84 -9.99
CA ALA A 24 -12.76 -2.67 -9.15
C ALA A 24 -14.21 -2.68 -8.65
N LEU A 25 -14.40 -2.59 -7.32
CA LEU A 25 -15.71 -2.68 -6.67
C LEU A 25 -15.92 -1.57 -5.64
N PRO A 26 -17.17 -1.18 -5.33
CA PRO A 26 -17.44 -0.28 -4.22
C PRO A 26 -17.02 -0.92 -2.90
N ALA A 27 -16.48 -0.14 -1.96
CA ALA A 27 -16.22 -0.62 -0.61
C ALA A 27 -17.49 -1.05 0.15
N THR A 28 -18.68 -0.65 -0.33
CA THR A 28 -20.00 -1.07 0.18
C THR A 28 -20.48 -2.41 -0.38
N THR A 29 -19.71 -3.03 -1.27
CA THR A 29 -20.04 -4.34 -1.86
C THR A 29 -20.07 -5.42 -0.77
N PRO A 30 -21.01 -6.40 -0.84
CA PRO A 30 -21.05 -7.51 0.12
C PRO A 30 -19.70 -8.23 0.23
N ILE A 31 -19.29 -8.51 1.46
CA ILE A 31 -17.96 -9.06 1.78
C ILE A 31 -17.72 -10.39 1.08
N GLU A 32 -18.75 -11.23 0.95
CA GLU A 32 -18.71 -12.53 0.30
C GLU A 32 -18.31 -12.40 -1.19
N TYR A 33 -18.76 -11.34 -1.85
CA TYR A 33 -18.41 -11.09 -3.24
C TYR A 33 -16.99 -10.52 -3.36
N ILE A 34 -16.57 -9.65 -2.45
CA ILE A 34 -15.18 -9.16 -2.38
C ILE A 34 -14.21 -10.33 -2.18
N LEU A 35 -14.53 -11.25 -1.27
CA LEU A 35 -13.73 -12.46 -1.01
C LEU A 35 -13.67 -13.37 -2.23
N ALA A 36 -14.78 -13.60 -2.92
CA ALA A 36 -14.80 -14.42 -4.14
C ALA A 36 -13.91 -13.83 -5.25
N VAL A 37 -13.85 -12.50 -5.37
CA VAL A 37 -12.93 -11.82 -6.30
C VAL A 37 -11.48 -11.99 -5.85
N LEU A 38 -11.18 -11.79 -4.57
CA LEU A 38 -9.84 -11.99 -4.02
C LEU A 38 -9.34 -13.43 -4.19
N GLU A 39 -10.21 -14.44 -4.01
CA GLU A 39 -9.86 -15.85 -4.22
C GLU A 39 -9.58 -16.17 -5.70
N ARG A 40 -10.34 -15.57 -6.62
CA ARG A 40 -10.20 -15.77 -8.07
C ARG A 40 -9.00 -15.02 -8.66
N ASP A 41 -8.83 -13.76 -8.30
CA ASP A 41 -7.88 -12.83 -8.95
C ASP A 41 -6.60 -12.61 -8.13
N GLY A 42 -6.65 -12.82 -6.81
CA GLY A 42 -5.57 -12.52 -5.87
C GLY A 42 -5.46 -11.04 -5.50
N ASP A 43 -6.11 -10.14 -6.25
CA ASP A 43 -6.14 -8.70 -6.00
C ASP A 43 -7.51 -8.08 -6.29
N ILE A 44 -7.72 -6.87 -5.75
CA ILE A 44 -8.94 -6.08 -5.98
C ILE A 44 -8.66 -4.59 -5.73
N ILE A 45 -9.40 -3.72 -6.42
CA ILE A 45 -9.46 -2.29 -6.12
C ILE A 45 -10.81 -1.98 -5.46
N LEU A 46 -10.79 -1.46 -4.23
CA LEU A 46 -11.99 -0.95 -3.57
C LEU A 46 -12.10 0.57 -3.77
N HIS A 47 -13.12 1.02 -4.49
CA HIS A 47 -13.43 2.43 -4.63
C HIS A 47 -14.27 2.95 -3.46
N ASP A 48 -14.15 4.25 -3.20
CA ASP A 48 -14.83 4.94 -2.10
C ASP A 48 -14.58 4.31 -0.72
N LEU A 49 -13.43 3.65 -0.55
CA LEU A 49 -13.03 3.04 0.72
C LEU A 49 -12.84 4.10 1.82
N VAL A 50 -12.28 5.25 1.47
CA VAL A 50 -12.03 6.38 2.36
C VAL A 50 -12.65 7.65 1.79
N THR A 51 -13.08 8.56 2.65
CA THR A 51 -13.69 9.81 2.17
C THR A 51 -12.64 10.78 1.64
N PRO A 52 -13.01 11.73 0.76
CA PRO A 52 -12.09 12.80 0.35
C PRO A 52 -11.53 13.62 1.53
N MET A 53 -12.31 13.75 2.60
CA MET A 53 -11.87 14.42 3.83
C MET A 53 -10.77 13.62 4.54
N ASP A 54 -10.88 12.30 4.59
CA ASP A 54 -9.85 11.43 5.17
C ASP A 54 -8.55 11.49 4.36
N LEU A 55 -8.65 11.55 3.02
CA LEU A 55 -7.49 11.72 2.15
C LEU A 55 -6.80 13.07 2.39
N ALA A 56 -7.57 14.15 2.52
CA ALA A 56 -7.02 15.48 2.83
C ALA A 56 -6.38 15.52 4.22
N ALA A 57 -6.98 14.83 5.20
CA ALA A 57 -6.42 14.69 6.54
C ALA A 57 -5.10 13.92 6.50
N ILE A 58 -5.02 12.77 5.81
CA ILE A 58 -3.76 12.02 5.63
C ILE A 58 -2.69 12.90 4.97
N ALA A 59 -3.03 13.63 3.92
CA ALA A 59 -2.08 14.50 3.21
C ALA A 59 -1.50 15.59 4.12
N THR A 60 -2.31 16.13 5.03
CA THR A 60 -1.91 17.14 6.02
C THR A 60 -1.11 16.53 7.16
N GLU A 61 -1.63 15.45 7.73
CA GLU A 61 -1.03 14.73 8.85
C GLU A 61 0.34 14.17 8.46
N THR A 62 0.55 13.70 7.22
CA THR A 62 1.84 13.15 6.80
C THR A 62 2.95 14.20 6.62
N GLN A 63 2.64 15.49 6.42
CA GLN A 63 3.60 16.57 6.13
C GLN A 63 4.82 16.63 7.08
N PRO A 64 4.66 16.55 8.42
CA PRO A 64 5.79 16.62 9.36
C PRO A 64 6.78 15.46 9.23
N TRP A 65 6.39 14.40 8.53
CA TRP A 65 7.17 13.19 8.27
C TRP A 65 7.53 13.01 6.79
N SER A 66 7.08 13.89 5.89
CA SER A 66 7.34 13.84 4.44
C SER A 66 8.76 14.21 4.06
N THR A 67 9.52 14.85 4.96
CA THR A 67 10.96 15.08 4.75
C THR A 67 11.71 13.76 4.99
N PRO A 68 12.48 13.26 4.01
CA PRO A 68 13.22 12.01 4.15
C PRO A 68 14.21 12.10 5.32
N ARG A 69 13.89 11.46 6.45
CA ARG A 69 14.78 11.41 7.63
C ARG A 69 15.80 10.27 7.57
N ARG A 70 15.75 9.42 6.55
CA ARG A 70 16.63 8.25 6.40
C ARG A 70 17.25 8.30 5.02
N HIS A 71 18.43 7.71 4.87
CA HIS A 71 19.31 7.68 3.68
C HIS A 71 20.50 8.64 3.63
N LEU A 72 20.73 9.55 4.58
CA LEU A 72 21.99 10.33 4.59
C LEU A 72 23.16 9.64 5.28
N ASN A 73 22.93 8.54 6.03
CA ASN A 73 24.01 7.79 6.66
C ASN A 73 23.95 6.30 6.33
N PRO A 74 24.80 5.80 5.40
CA PRO A 74 24.93 4.39 5.05
C PRO A 74 25.32 3.48 6.22
N GLN A 75 25.80 4.06 7.34
CA GLN A 75 26.21 3.35 8.55
C GLN A 75 25.11 3.24 9.61
N ALA A 76 23.87 3.67 9.36
CA ALA A 76 22.74 3.42 10.26
C ALA A 76 22.37 1.93 10.22
N GLN A 77 23.23 1.09 10.80
CA GLN A 77 22.97 -0.31 11.11
C GLN A 77 21.72 -0.38 11.99
N GLY A 78 20.64 -0.94 11.44
CA GLY A 78 19.37 -1.13 12.15
C GLY A 78 18.12 -0.65 11.41
N ASP A 79 18.25 0.00 10.24
CA ASP A 79 17.07 0.31 9.44
C ASP A 79 16.56 -0.94 8.69
N VAL A 80 15.36 -1.39 9.04
CA VAL A 80 14.69 -2.57 8.44
C VAL A 80 14.36 -2.31 6.96
N PHE A 81 14.39 -1.05 6.51
CA PHE A 81 14.06 -0.63 5.15
C PHE A 81 15.28 -0.34 4.27
N TYR A 82 16.37 -1.11 4.45
CA TYR A 82 17.62 -0.94 3.71
C TYR A 82 17.52 -1.23 2.20
N THR A 83 16.42 -1.83 1.73
CA THR A 83 16.13 -2.09 0.31
C THR A 83 15.37 -0.96 -0.37
N THR A 84 14.90 0.05 0.37
CA THR A 84 14.14 1.16 -0.19
C THR A 84 15.03 2.06 -1.03
N SER A 85 14.60 2.33 -2.28
CA SER A 85 15.30 3.23 -3.19
C SER A 85 15.41 4.64 -2.60
N PRO A 86 16.52 5.37 -2.82
CA PRO A 86 16.64 6.78 -2.42
C PRO A 86 15.55 7.70 -3.02
N GLN A 87 14.88 7.26 -4.09
CA GLN A 87 13.77 7.98 -4.73
C GLN A 87 12.41 7.72 -4.05
N THR A 88 12.35 6.84 -3.05
CA THR A 88 11.12 6.47 -2.34
C THR A 88 11.15 7.00 -0.92
N SER A 89 10.12 7.73 -0.51
CA SER A 89 9.93 8.14 0.88
C SER A 89 9.01 7.16 1.59
N LEU A 90 9.45 6.63 2.73
CA LEU A 90 8.68 5.71 3.55
C LEU A 90 8.43 6.31 4.94
N ILE A 91 7.17 6.34 5.35
CA ILE A 91 6.75 6.80 6.68
C ILE A 91 6.21 5.61 7.47
N PRO A 92 7.01 4.94 8.32
CA PRO A 92 6.53 3.83 9.14
C PRO A 92 5.70 4.31 10.33
N GLY A 93 4.89 3.42 10.91
CA GLY A 93 4.20 3.63 12.19
C GLY A 93 3.05 4.64 12.13
N LEU A 94 2.24 4.62 11.07
CA LEU A 94 1.18 5.61 10.83
C LEU A 94 0.12 5.65 11.95
N VAL A 95 -0.32 4.49 12.45
CA VAL A 95 -1.33 4.37 13.52
C VAL A 95 -0.91 5.12 14.80
N GLY A 96 0.38 5.09 15.14
CA GLY A 96 0.90 5.81 16.31
C GLY A 96 1.20 7.29 16.07
N LYS A 97 1.10 7.77 14.82
CA LYS A 97 1.43 9.15 14.44
C LYS A 97 0.19 10.01 14.25
N PHE A 98 -0.90 9.46 13.71
CA PHE A 98 -2.09 10.24 13.44
C PHE A 98 -3.38 9.41 13.48
N ALA A 99 -4.43 10.05 13.99
CA ALA A 99 -5.72 9.42 14.30
C ALA A 99 -6.48 8.97 13.05
N THR A 100 -6.31 9.65 11.91
CA THR A 100 -7.00 9.28 10.67
C THR A 100 -6.60 7.88 10.19
N ALA A 101 -5.31 7.51 10.26
CA ALA A 101 -4.86 6.17 9.92
C ALA A 101 -5.42 5.10 10.87
N ALA A 102 -5.44 5.39 12.18
CA ALA A 102 -6.01 4.48 13.17
C ALA A 102 -7.50 4.22 12.90
N ARG A 103 -8.27 5.28 12.65
CA ARG A 103 -9.70 5.18 12.32
C ARG A 103 -9.96 4.42 11.01
N ILE A 104 -9.17 4.64 9.96
CA ILE A 104 -9.33 3.92 8.68
C ILE A 104 -9.08 2.43 8.87
N TYR A 105 -8.07 2.06 9.66
CA TYR A 105 -7.76 0.66 9.95
C TYR A 105 -8.95 -0.10 10.57
N GLU A 106 -9.81 0.61 11.31
CA GLU A 106 -11.01 0.08 11.96
C GLU A 106 -12.26 0.10 11.06
N TYR A 107 -12.13 0.33 9.75
CA TYR A 107 -13.29 0.32 8.85
C TYR A 107 -13.89 -1.09 8.76
N PRO A 108 -15.24 -1.24 8.83
CA PRO A 108 -15.88 -2.56 8.88
C PRO A 108 -15.50 -3.49 7.74
N VAL A 109 -15.28 -2.96 6.53
CA VAL A 109 -14.86 -3.75 5.38
C VAL A 109 -13.43 -4.28 5.54
N LEU A 110 -12.51 -3.50 6.11
CA LEU A 110 -11.12 -3.91 6.34
C LEU A 110 -11.02 -4.91 7.50
N GLU A 111 -11.78 -4.67 8.57
CA GLU A 111 -11.90 -5.62 9.69
C GLU A 111 -12.47 -6.96 9.21
N ALA A 112 -13.58 -6.94 8.46
CA ALA A 112 -14.19 -8.14 7.92
C ALA A 112 -13.24 -8.91 6.99
N LEU A 113 -12.51 -8.21 6.12
CA LEU A 113 -11.47 -8.82 5.28
C LEU A 113 -10.37 -9.46 6.12
N GLN A 114 -9.84 -8.75 7.12
CA GLN A 114 -8.79 -9.26 8.01
C GLN A 114 -9.24 -10.53 8.72
N THR A 115 -10.44 -10.51 9.31
CA THR A 115 -11.01 -11.68 10.00
C THR A 115 -11.18 -12.86 9.05
N ARG A 116 -11.73 -12.65 7.86
CA ARG A 116 -12.04 -13.77 6.93
C ARG A 116 -10.80 -14.33 6.23
N VAL A 117 -9.85 -13.48 5.85
CA VAL A 117 -8.64 -13.90 5.14
C VAL A 117 -7.62 -14.56 6.07
N LEU A 118 -7.46 -14.07 7.30
CA LEU A 118 -6.43 -14.59 8.22
C LEU A 118 -6.88 -15.81 9.03
N ILE A 119 -8.19 -16.06 9.15
CA ILE A 119 -8.70 -17.12 10.02
C ILE A 119 -8.85 -18.47 9.31
N ASN A 120 -8.85 -18.54 7.97
CA ASN A 120 -8.91 -19.79 7.17
C ASN A 120 -9.76 -20.89 7.84
N GLU A 121 -11.10 -20.78 7.78
CA GLU A 121 -11.98 -21.93 7.99
C GLU A 121 -12.20 -22.69 6.69
#